data_AF-A0A2P4XF93-F1
#
_entry.id   AF-A0A2P4XF93-F1
#
_cell.length_a   1.000
_cell.length_b   1.000
_cell.length_c   1.000
_cell.angle_alpha   90.00
_cell.angle_beta   90.00
_cell.angle_gamma   90.00
#
_symmetry.space_group_name_H-M   'P 1'
#
loop_
_entity.id
_entity.type
_entity.pdbx_description
1 polymer ?
#
loop_
_entity_poly.entity_id
_entity_poly.type
_entity_poly.pdbx_seq_one_letter_code
_entity_poly.pdbx_strand_id
1 'polypeptide(L)'
;MGAKQSRVVTSEMASELRPEDEHEGETRASIRLTPALIDQINGTHTASNQAKQTTGGMNAQQQEVLKKQLQMAYHKGADDYRKKMEVELKQKQAAVGTPSLAQQAQQAKEQEERENARVEQLVAEINKKKYRAPLRDVQCSSEREACLQCYRDKKTDVLKCKEVADAFVRCARQNTEVRTQNYIMKM
;
A
#
# COMPACT_ATOMS: atom_id res chain seq x y z
N MET A 1 -16.09 -2.21 -34.80
CA MET A 1 -16.88 -2.70 -33.65
C MET A 1 -16.16 -3.90 -33.07
N GLY A 2 -15.36 -3.90 -32.01
CA GLY A 2 -14.98 -2.95 -30.97
C GLY A 2 -14.21 -3.77 -29.94
N ALA A 3 -12.87 -3.79 -30.01
CA ALA A 3 -12.03 -4.55 -29.10
C ALA A 3 -11.65 -3.66 -27.90
N LYS A 4 -12.03 -4.07 -26.68
CA LYS A 4 -11.56 -3.45 -25.45
C LYS A 4 -10.53 -4.37 -24.79
N GLN A 5 -9.25 -4.04 -24.96
CA GLN A 5 -8.18 -4.53 -24.09
C GLN A 5 -8.13 -3.63 -22.85
N SER A 6 -8.32 -4.21 -21.67
CA SER A 6 -8.03 -3.52 -20.39
C SER A 6 -6.58 -3.79 -20.03
N ARG A 7 -5.71 -2.82 -20.29
CA ARG A 7 -4.30 -2.84 -19.86
C ARG A 7 -4.22 -2.01 -18.58
N VAL A 8 -3.99 -2.67 -17.44
CA VAL A 8 -3.62 -1.98 -16.20
C VAL A 8 -2.20 -1.46 -16.39
N VAL A 9 -2.06 -0.15 -16.51
CA VAL A 9 -0.77 0.55 -16.46
C VAL A 9 -0.49 0.84 -15.00
N THR A 10 0.32 0.01 -14.35
CA THR A 10 1.03 0.40 -13.12
C THR A 10 2.16 1.32 -13.55
N SER A 11 2.02 2.61 -13.24
CA SER A 11 3.09 3.59 -13.41
C SER A 11 4.22 3.27 -12.43
N GLU A 12 5.37 2.87 -12.95
CA GLU A 12 6.66 2.77 -12.26
C GLU A 12 7.27 4.17 -12.03
N MET A 13 6.51 5.11 -11.46
CA MET A 13 7.01 6.43 -11.07
C MET A 13 6.59 6.82 -9.64
N ALA A 14 6.47 5.85 -8.73
CA ALA A 14 6.15 6.12 -7.33
C ALA A 14 7.34 5.92 -6.38
N SER A 15 8.56 5.74 -6.90
CA SER A 15 9.75 5.42 -6.09
C SER A 15 10.86 6.45 -6.09
N GLU A 16 10.72 7.60 -6.75
CA GLU A 16 11.68 8.69 -6.62
C GLU A 16 10.94 9.99 -6.38
N LEU A 17 11.08 10.53 -5.17
CA LEU A 17 11.06 11.94 -4.76
C LEU A 17 10.67 12.01 -3.29
N ARG A 18 11.59 11.57 -2.43
CA ARG A 18 11.65 12.01 -1.05
C ARG A 18 12.96 12.79 -0.89
N PRO A 19 12.92 14.12 -0.86
CA PRO A 19 13.88 14.88 -0.09
C PRO A 19 13.33 14.92 1.35
N GLU A 20 14.03 14.25 2.25
CA GLU A 20 14.06 14.72 3.63
C GLU A 20 14.83 16.04 3.61
N ASP A 21 14.13 17.14 3.86
CA ASP A 21 14.76 18.39 4.25
C ASP A 21 13.92 18.98 5.38
N GLU A 22 14.46 18.83 6.59
CA GLU A 22 14.22 19.76 7.69
C GLU A 22 14.52 21.17 7.17
N HIS A 23 13.51 22.03 7.05
CA HIS A 23 13.68 23.48 7.15
C HIS A 23 12.41 24.05 7.78
N GLU A 24 12.57 24.61 8.98
CA GLU A 24 11.71 25.68 9.49
C GLU A 24 11.77 26.84 8.48
N GLY A 25 10.92 26.79 7.45
CA GLY A 25 10.77 27.85 6.47
C GLY A 25 9.55 28.67 6.81
N GLU A 26 9.73 29.94 7.15
CA GLU A 26 8.66 30.93 7.24
C GLU A 26 7.64 30.73 6.12
N THR A 27 6.36 30.63 6.48
CA THR A 27 5.25 30.55 5.53
C THR A 27 5.30 31.75 4.58
N ARG A 28 5.89 31.55 3.40
CA ARG A 28 6.09 32.62 2.43
C ARG A 28 4.90 32.64 1.47
N ALA A 29 3.96 33.55 1.73
CA ALA A 29 2.86 33.82 0.81
C ALA A 29 3.35 34.76 -0.29
N SER A 30 3.21 34.35 -1.56
CA SER A 30 3.46 35.24 -2.70
C SER A 30 2.13 35.72 -3.26
N ILE A 31 1.93 37.05 -3.27
CA ILE A 31 0.76 37.68 -3.87
C ILE A 31 1.19 38.19 -5.25
N ARG A 32 0.56 37.68 -6.31
CA ARG A 32 0.81 38.18 -7.67
C ARG A 32 0.00 39.45 -7.88
N LEU A 33 0.68 40.57 -7.99
CA LEU A 33 0.09 41.87 -8.28
C LEU A 33 0.00 42.04 -9.81
N THR A 34 -1.15 42.51 -10.30
CA THR A 34 -1.28 42.90 -11.71
C THR A 34 -0.58 44.23 -11.94
N PRO A 35 -0.05 44.49 -13.15
CA PRO A 35 0.58 45.79 -13.48
C PRO A 35 -0.33 46.99 -13.16
N ALA A 36 -1.63 46.86 -13.39
CA ALA A 36 -2.63 47.88 -13.03
C ALA A 36 -2.70 48.18 -11.52
N LEU A 37 -2.48 47.17 -10.66
CA LEU A 37 -2.44 47.37 -9.21
C LEU A 37 -1.11 47.99 -8.77
N ILE A 38 -0.01 47.64 -9.44
CA ILE A 38 1.32 48.24 -9.22
C ILE A 38 1.30 49.72 -9.58
N ASP A 39 0.65 50.08 -10.69
CA ASP A 39 0.47 51.47 -11.11
C ASP A 39 -0.44 52.27 -10.15
N GLN A 40 -1.43 51.62 -9.52
CA GLN A 40 -2.23 52.24 -8.45
C GLN A 40 -1.45 52.47 -7.15
N ILE A 41 -0.46 51.62 -6.85
CA ILE A 41 0.38 51.74 -5.65
C ILE A 41 1.49 52.79 -5.86
N ASN A 42 2.06 52.86 -7.06
CA ASN A 42 3.18 53.74 -7.39
C ASN A 42 2.77 55.08 -8.02
N GLY A 43 1.59 55.16 -8.64
CA GLY A 43 1.06 56.32 -9.33
C GLY A 43 0.03 57.09 -8.51
N THR A 44 0.42 58.28 -8.06
CA THR A 44 -0.41 59.47 -7.75
C THR A 44 -1.91 59.26 -7.51
N HIS A 45 -2.32 59.51 -6.26
CA HIS A 45 -3.67 59.67 -5.70
C HIS A 45 -4.68 60.56 -6.49
N THR A 46 -4.95 60.32 -7.77
CA THR A 46 -6.00 61.07 -8.49
C THR A 46 -7.36 60.39 -8.45
N ALA A 47 -7.42 59.07 -8.25
CA ALA A 47 -8.67 58.36 -7.93
C ALA A 47 -9.02 58.36 -6.42
N SER A 48 -8.09 58.78 -5.55
CA SER A 48 -8.31 58.86 -4.09
C SER A 48 -9.05 60.14 -3.67
N ASN A 49 -9.13 61.16 -4.53
CA ASN A 49 -9.81 62.41 -4.21
C ASN A 49 -11.32 62.40 -4.45
N GLN A 50 -11.89 61.41 -5.16
CA GLN A 50 -13.35 61.24 -5.24
C GLN A 50 -13.90 60.19 -4.26
N ALA A 51 -13.05 59.36 -3.65
CA ALA A 51 -13.43 58.48 -2.53
C ALA A 51 -13.23 59.14 -1.15
N LYS A 52 -12.84 60.42 -1.10
CA LYS A 52 -12.67 61.21 0.14
C LYS A 52 -13.88 62.05 0.52
N GLN A 53 -15.03 61.89 -0.15
CA GLN A 53 -16.25 62.64 0.15
C GLN A 53 -17.36 61.87 0.88
N THR A 54 -17.11 60.62 1.31
CA THR A 54 -18.10 59.86 2.10
C THR A 54 -17.58 59.24 3.39
N THR A 55 -16.36 59.56 3.83
CA THR A 55 -15.92 59.27 5.20
C THR A 55 -15.64 60.58 5.91
N GLY A 56 -16.67 61.09 6.59
CA GLY A 56 -16.49 62.17 7.57
C GLY A 56 -15.36 61.77 8.52
N GLY A 57 -14.36 62.65 8.65
CA GLY A 57 -13.21 62.42 9.50
C GLY A 57 -13.67 62.10 10.92
N MET A 58 -13.42 60.87 11.36
CA MET A 58 -13.64 60.51 12.76
C MET A 58 -12.76 61.38 13.63
N ASN A 59 -13.36 62.03 14.64
CA ASN A 59 -12.62 62.79 15.63
C ASN A 59 -11.62 61.87 16.34
N ALA A 60 -10.47 62.39 16.79
CA ALA A 60 -9.41 61.61 17.44
C ALA A 60 -9.93 60.69 18.58
N GLN A 61 -10.95 61.15 19.30
CA GLN A 61 -11.64 60.37 20.34
C GLN A 61 -12.39 59.13 19.80
N GLN A 62 -13.04 59.23 18.63
CA GLN A 62 -13.70 58.09 17.98
C GLN A 62 -12.68 57.06 17.47
N GLN A 63 -11.53 57.54 16.99
CA GLN A 63 -10.46 56.68 16.51
C GLN A 63 -9.83 55.86 17.65
N GLU A 64 -9.75 56.43 18.85
CA GLU A 64 -9.22 55.75 20.04
C GLU A 64 -10.20 54.72 20.61
N VAL A 65 -11.50 55.01 20.60
CA VAL A 65 -12.55 54.04 20.95
C VAL A 65 -12.53 52.86 19.98
N LEU A 66 -12.40 53.11 18.68
CA LEU A 66 -12.32 52.06 17.66
C LEU A 66 -11.08 51.18 17.85
N LYS A 67 -9.92 51.79 18.15
CA LYS A 67 -8.69 51.04 18.45
C LYS A 67 -8.84 50.15 19.68
N LYS A 68 -9.43 50.67 20.77
CA LYS A 68 -9.71 49.88 21.97
C LYS A 68 -10.66 48.73 21.68
N GLN A 69 -11.72 48.98 20.92
CA GLN A 69 -12.68 47.94 20.54
C GLN A 69 -12.02 46.85 19.67
N LEU A 70 -11.17 47.24 18.72
CA LEU A 70 -10.40 46.31 17.89
C LEU A 70 -9.44 45.45 18.73
N GLN A 71 -8.75 46.05 19.69
CA GLN A 71 -7.84 45.34 20.59
C GLN A 71 -8.59 44.35 21.49
N MET A 72 -9.75 44.74 22.02
CA MET A 72 -10.61 43.85 22.81
C MET A 72 -11.13 42.67 21.97
N ALA A 73 -11.51 42.92 20.71
CA ALA A 73 -11.94 41.86 19.80
C ALA A 73 -10.80 40.86 19.50
N TYR A 74 -9.57 41.35 19.33
CA TYR A 74 -8.40 40.50 19.11
C TYR A 74 -8.11 39.60 20.33
N HIS A 75 -8.07 40.16 21.53
CA HIS A 75 -7.85 39.39 22.75
C HIS A 75 -8.95 38.35 22.98
N LYS A 76 -10.22 38.75 22.79
CA LYS A 76 -11.34 37.83 22.90
C LYS A 76 -11.24 36.67 21.90
N GLY A 77 -10.88 36.95 20.65
CA GLY A 77 -10.67 35.91 19.63
C GLY A 77 -9.54 34.95 19.98
N ALA A 78 -8.44 35.46 20.53
CA ALA A 78 -7.32 34.64 20.99
C ALA A 78 -7.72 33.71 22.16
N ASP A 79 -8.50 34.22 23.11
CA ASP A 79 -8.95 33.43 24.27
C ASP A 79 -10.02 32.40 23.88
N ASP A 80 -10.95 32.77 22.98
CA ASP A 80 -11.94 31.84 22.45
C ASP A 80 -11.26 30.72 21.64
N TYR A 81 -10.20 31.03 20.88
CA TYR A 81 -9.41 30.03 20.19
C TYR A 81 -8.69 29.09 21.17
N ARG A 82 -8.03 29.64 22.21
CA ARG A 82 -7.39 28.82 23.26
C ARG A 82 -8.39 27.88 23.95
N LYS A 83 -9.57 28.39 24.32
CA LYS A 83 -10.62 27.59 24.96
C LYS A 83 -11.15 26.50 24.05
N LYS A 84 -11.36 26.80 22.75
CA LYS A 84 -11.77 25.79 21.77
C LYS A 84 -10.71 24.69 21.62
N MET A 85 -9.44 25.07 21.54
CA MET A 85 -8.32 24.12 21.48
C MET A 85 -8.26 23.25 22.74
N GLU A 86 -8.45 23.82 23.93
CA GLU A 86 -8.46 23.07 25.19
C GLU A 86 -9.64 22.08 25.26
N VAL A 87 -10.83 22.48 24.81
CA VAL A 87 -12.00 21.60 24.74
C VAL A 87 -11.80 20.48 23.73
N GLU A 88 -11.22 20.78 22.56
CA GLU A 88 -10.91 19.76 21.55
C GLU A 88 -9.84 18.78 22.05
N LEU A 89 -8.83 19.27 22.76
CA LEU A 89 -7.81 18.44 23.39
C LEU A 89 -8.42 17.53 24.47
N LYS A 90 -9.30 18.07 25.32
CA LYS A 90 -10.03 17.30 26.35
C LYS A 90 -11.00 16.29 25.73
N GLN A 91 -11.68 16.62 24.64
CA GLN A 91 -12.52 15.67 23.90
C GLN A 91 -11.69 14.56 23.26
N LYS A 92 -10.54 14.89 22.66
CA LYS A 92 -9.63 13.88 22.12
C LYS A 92 -9.03 13.01 23.23
N GLN A 93 -8.69 13.57 24.38
CA GLN A 93 -8.21 12.80 25.53
C GLN A 93 -9.32 11.94 26.17
N ALA A 94 -10.58 12.40 26.17
CA ALA A 94 -11.71 11.61 26.64
C ALA A 94 -12.14 10.51 25.65
N ALA A 95 -11.96 10.75 24.34
CA ALA A 95 -12.18 9.75 23.29
C ALA A 95 -11.00 8.77 23.15
N VAL A 96 -9.80 9.18 23.55
CA VAL A 96 -8.63 8.33 23.76
C VAL A 96 -8.58 7.95 25.25
N GLY A 97 -9.68 7.35 25.74
CA GLY A 97 -9.51 6.35 26.78
C GLY A 97 -8.68 5.24 26.12
N THR A 98 -7.36 5.27 26.30
CA THR A 98 -6.46 4.24 25.76
C THR A 98 -7.06 2.90 26.14
N PRO A 99 -7.55 2.07 25.17
CA PRO A 99 -7.97 0.72 25.50
C PRO A 99 -6.78 0.08 26.20
N SER A 100 -7.03 -0.62 27.30
CA SER A 100 -5.95 -1.23 28.07
C SER A 100 -5.08 -2.06 27.11
N LEU A 101 -3.77 -2.08 27.31
CA LEU A 101 -2.85 -2.87 26.46
C LEU A 101 -3.34 -4.31 26.24
N ALA A 102 -4.06 -4.88 27.23
CA ALA A 102 -4.69 -6.19 27.12
C ALA A 102 -5.88 -6.22 26.14
N GLN A 103 -6.74 -5.20 26.13
CA GLN A 103 -7.83 -5.08 25.16
C GLN A 103 -7.31 -4.88 23.74
N GLN A 104 -6.26 -4.07 23.57
CA GLN A 104 -5.62 -3.88 22.28
C GLN A 104 -4.96 -5.17 21.77
N ALA A 105 -4.30 -5.92 22.65
CA ALA A 105 -3.73 -7.22 22.32
C ALA A 105 -4.80 -8.27 21.96
N GLN A 106 -5.95 -8.28 22.65
CA GLN A 106 -7.07 -9.16 22.32
C GLN A 106 -7.68 -8.82 20.94
N GLN A 107 -7.91 -7.54 20.65
CA GLN A 107 -8.42 -7.10 19.36
C GLN A 107 -7.44 -7.39 18.22
N ALA A 108 -6.14 -7.23 18.45
CA ALA A 108 -5.11 -7.57 17.47
C ALA A 108 -5.09 -9.08 17.17
N LYS A 109 -5.18 -9.93 18.20
CA LYS A 109 -5.28 -11.39 18.02
C LYS A 109 -6.53 -11.80 17.24
N GLU A 110 -7.68 -11.21 17.57
CA GLU A 110 -8.93 -11.51 16.89
C GLU A 110 -8.91 -11.07 15.42
N GLN A 111 -8.26 -9.94 15.11
CA GLN A 111 -8.03 -9.50 13.74
C GLN A 111 -7.07 -10.44 13.00
N GLU A 112 -5.97 -10.85 13.63
CA GLU A 112 -5.02 -11.82 13.06
C GLU A 112 -5.71 -13.15 12.73
N GLU A 113 -6.52 -13.69 13.64
CA GLU A 113 -7.25 -14.94 13.43
C GLU A 113 -8.25 -14.85 12.28
N ARG A 114 -8.98 -13.73 12.17
CA ARG A 114 -9.93 -13.49 11.06
C ARG A 114 -9.23 -13.39 9.72
N GLU A 115 -8.10 -12.69 9.65
CA GLU A 115 -7.35 -12.55 8.40
C GLU A 115 -6.65 -13.87 8.03
N ASN A 116 -6.12 -14.62 9.00
CA ASN A 116 -5.60 -15.97 8.75
C ASN A 116 -6.68 -16.89 8.18
N ALA A 117 -7.89 -16.88 8.75
CA ALA A 117 -9.01 -17.68 8.22
C ALA A 117 -9.37 -17.27 6.78
N ARG A 118 -9.32 -15.98 6.43
CA ARG A 118 -9.54 -15.50 5.06
C ARG A 118 -8.46 -15.96 4.10
N VAL A 119 -7.19 -15.88 4.50
CA VAL A 119 -6.06 -16.34 3.70
C VAL A 119 -6.16 -17.83 3.45
N GLU A 120 -6.47 -18.63 4.47
CA GLU A 120 -6.64 -20.08 4.32
C GLU A 120 -7.77 -20.44 3.36
N GLN A 121 -8.92 -19.76 3.45
CA GLN A 121 -10.03 -19.95 2.52
C GLN A 121 -9.62 -19.60 1.09
N LEU A 122 -8.93 -18.48 0.89
CA LEU A 122 -8.46 -18.05 -0.42
C LEU A 122 -7.42 -19.03 -1.00
N VAL A 123 -6.50 -19.52 -0.17
CA VAL A 123 -5.51 -20.54 -0.57
C VAL A 123 -6.21 -21.84 -0.95
N ALA A 124 -7.21 -22.28 -0.20
CA ALA A 124 -8.00 -23.46 -0.52
C ALA A 124 -8.76 -23.28 -1.85
N GLU A 125 -9.35 -22.11 -2.09
CA GLU A 125 -10.04 -21.79 -3.34
C GLU A 125 -9.07 -21.75 -4.53
N ILE A 126 -7.92 -21.12 -4.36
CA ILE A 126 -6.85 -21.09 -5.37
C ILE A 126 -6.35 -22.51 -5.66
N ASN A 127 -6.13 -23.33 -4.65
CA ASN A 127 -5.70 -24.72 -4.82
C ASN A 127 -6.76 -25.57 -5.52
N LYS A 128 -8.05 -25.32 -5.30
CA LYS A 128 -9.14 -25.97 -6.05
C LYS A 128 -9.19 -25.52 -7.51
N LYS A 129 -8.98 -24.22 -7.76
CA LYS A 129 -9.00 -23.63 -9.12
C LYS A 129 -7.76 -23.97 -9.93
N LYS A 130 -6.61 -24.15 -9.30
CA LYS A 130 -5.39 -24.60 -9.95
C LYS A 130 -5.52 -26.09 -10.23
N TYR A 131 -5.64 -26.45 -11.50
CA TYR A 131 -5.53 -27.83 -11.93
C TYR A 131 -4.16 -28.39 -11.51
N ARG A 132 -4.14 -29.24 -10.50
CA ARG A 132 -2.96 -30.03 -10.13
C ARG A 132 -3.02 -31.31 -10.93
N ALA A 133 -2.30 -31.35 -12.05
CA ALA A 133 -2.17 -32.58 -12.83
C ALA A 133 -1.74 -33.71 -11.89
N PRO A 134 -2.46 -34.84 -11.85
CA PRO A 134 -2.04 -35.99 -11.07
C PRO A 134 -0.60 -36.32 -11.43
N LEU A 135 0.29 -36.25 -10.45
CA LEU A 135 1.65 -36.71 -10.64
C LEU A 135 1.54 -38.20 -10.94
N ARG A 136 1.76 -38.57 -12.20
CA ARG A 136 1.86 -39.97 -12.59
C ARG A 136 3.01 -40.54 -11.79
N ASP A 137 2.75 -41.65 -11.11
CA ASP A 137 3.83 -42.39 -10.47
C ASP A 137 4.87 -42.73 -11.55
N VAL A 138 6.14 -42.48 -11.20
CA VAL A 138 7.25 -42.73 -12.10
C VAL A 138 7.32 -44.24 -12.25
N GLN A 139 6.98 -44.73 -13.43
CA GLN A 139 6.99 -46.16 -13.70
C GLN A 139 8.38 -46.72 -13.41
N CYS A 140 8.43 -47.90 -12.80
CA CYS A 140 9.66 -48.58 -12.40
C CYS A 140 10.46 -47.91 -11.28
N SER A 141 9.80 -47.16 -10.38
CA SER A 141 10.45 -46.46 -9.25
C SER A 141 11.14 -47.41 -8.28
N SER A 142 10.54 -48.56 -7.96
CA SER A 142 11.11 -49.58 -7.08
C SER A 142 12.36 -50.24 -7.66
N GLU A 143 12.35 -50.61 -8.95
CA GLU A 143 13.51 -51.20 -9.63
C GLU A 143 14.63 -50.17 -9.81
N ARG A 144 14.27 -48.90 -10.04
CA ARG A 144 15.22 -47.78 -10.08
C ARG A 144 15.91 -47.60 -8.74
N GLU A 145 15.17 -47.59 -7.63
CA GLU A 145 15.72 -47.44 -6.30
C GLU A 145 16.62 -48.61 -5.92
N ALA A 146 16.19 -49.86 -6.19
CA ALA A 146 17.01 -51.04 -5.96
C ALA A 146 18.33 -51.00 -6.77
N CYS A 147 18.28 -50.53 -8.02
CA CYS A 147 19.47 -50.39 -8.87
C CYS A 147 20.44 -49.34 -8.30
N LEU A 148 19.91 -48.18 -7.86
CA LEU A 148 20.70 -47.13 -7.22
C LEU A 148 21.28 -47.57 -5.88
N GLN A 149 20.52 -48.33 -5.07
CA GLN A 149 21.01 -48.91 -3.82
C GLN A 149 22.13 -49.90 -4.07
N CYS A 150 21.98 -50.81 -5.04
CA CYS A 150 23.03 -51.76 -5.37
C CYS A 150 24.34 -51.08 -5.79
N TYR A 151 24.28 -50.01 -6.60
CA TYR A 151 25.48 -49.25 -6.97
C TYR A 151 26.09 -48.47 -5.80
N ARG A 152 25.27 -48.02 -4.84
CA ARG A 152 25.77 -47.39 -3.61
C ARG A 152 26.49 -48.39 -2.72
N ASP A 153 26.01 -49.62 -2.64
CA ASP A 153 26.55 -50.66 -1.77
C ASP A 153 27.78 -51.35 -2.40
N LYS A 154 27.77 -51.57 -3.71
CA LYS A 154 28.82 -52.29 -4.45
C LYS A 154 29.62 -51.37 -5.37
N LYS A 155 30.22 -50.32 -4.81
CA LYS A 155 31.01 -49.30 -5.55
C LYS A 155 32.23 -49.87 -6.28
N THR A 156 32.81 -50.96 -5.79
CA THR A 156 34.01 -51.58 -6.35
C THR A 156 33.71 -52.60 -7.44
N ASP A 157 32.49 -53.14 -7.48
CA ASP A 157 32.11 -54.20 -8.43
C ASP A 157 30.66 -54.00 -8.90
N VAL A 158 30.54 -53.11 -9.87
CA VAL A 158 29.31 -52.66 -10.54
C VAL A 158 28.60 -53.84 -11.24
N LEU A 159 29.34 -54.88 -11.65
CA LEU A 159 28.79 -56.03 -12.39
C LEU A 159 27.90 -56.92 -11.51
N LYS A 160 28.07 -56.89 -10.19
CA LYS A 160 27.18 -57.58 -9.24
C LYS A 160 25.78 -56.98 -9.16
N CYS A 161 25.55 -55.82 -9.77
CA CYS A 161 24.24 -55.17 -9.87
C CYS A 161 23.52 -55.45 -11.19
N LYS A 162 24.10 -56.32 -12.05
CA LYS A 162 23.52 -56.68 -13.35
C LYS A 162 22.06 -57.13 -13.25
N GLU A 163 21.72 -58.01 -12.31
CA GLU A 163 20.35 -58.55 -12.21
C GLU A 163 19.32 -57.47 -11.85
N VAL A 164 19.72 -56.51 -11.00
CA VAL A 164 18.86 -55.39 -10.58
C VAL A 164 18.75 -54.35 -11.71
N ALA A 165 19.84 -54.13 -12.45
CA ALA A 165 19.84 -53.28 -13.63
C ALA A 165 18.98 -53.89 -14.76
N ASP A 166 19.08 -55.20 -14.99
CA ASP A 166 18.28 -55.94 -15.97
C ASP A 166 16.78 -55.91 -15.58
N ALA A 167 16.46 -56.00 -14.29
CA ALA A 167 15.09 -55.84 -13.82
C ALA A 167 14.52 -54.44 -14.13
N PHE A 168 15.30 -53.38 -13.90
CA PHE A 168 14.91 -52.02 -14.27
C PHE A 168 14.70 -51.87 -15.80
N VAL A 169 15.60 -52.42 -16.61
CA VAL A 169 15.46 -52.40 -18.08
C VAL A 169 14.24 -53.18 -18.56
N ARG A 170 13.95 -54.35 -17.96
CA ARG A 170 12.73 -55.12 -18.27
C ARG A 170 11.47 -54.31 -17.96
N CYS A 171 11.40 -53.68 -16.79
CA CYS A 171 10.26 -52.85 -16.43
C CYS A 171 10.11 -51.65 -17.38
N ALA A 172 11.21 -51.00 -17.76
CA ALA A 172 11.19 -49.89 -18.70
C ALA A 172 10.63 -50.30 -20.08
N ARG A 173 11.07 -51.45 -20.60
CA ARG A 173 10.60 -51.99 -21.89
C ARG A 173 9.11 -52.31 -21.88
N GLN A 174 8.65 -53.03 -20.86
CA GLN A 174 7.23 -53.36 -20.69
C GLN A 174 6.36 -52.10 -20.65
N ASN A 175 6.81 -51.06 -19.95
CA ASN A 175 6.08 -49.79 -19.87
C ASN A 175 6.10 -48.98 -21.16
N THR A 176 7.16 -49.05 -21.97
CA THR A 176 7.20 -48.40 -23.28
C THR A 176 6.30 -49.10 -24.29
N GLU A 177 6.29 -50.43 -24.32
CA GLU A 177 5.50 -51.23 -25.26
C GLU A 177 3.99 -51.11 -24.99
N VAL A 178 3.57 -51.17 -23.71
CA VAL A 178 2.17 -50.98 -23.29
C VAL A 178 1.65 -49.57 -23.59
N ARG A 179 2.51 -48.55 -23.52
CA ARG A 179 2.12 -47.18 -23.90
C ARG A 179 1.88 -47.08 -25.41
N THR A 180 2.76 -47.62 -26.25
CA THR A 180 2.56 -47.62 -27.71
C THR A 180 1.29 -48.38 -28.14
N GLN A 181 0.97 -49.52 -27.52
CA GLN A 181 -0.27 -50.25 -27.83
C GLN A 181 -1.53 -49.48 -27.44
N ASN A 182 -1.54 -48.81 -26.28
CA ASN A 182 -2.69 -47.99 -25.85
C ASN A 182 -2.94 -46.74 -26.71
N TYR A 183 -1.91 -46.21 -27.37
CA TYR A 183 -2.06 -45.12 -28.35
C TYR A 183 -2.56 -45.61 -29.71
N ILE A 184 -2.22 -46.85 -30.10
CA ILE A 184 -2.68 -47.46 -31.37
C ILE A 184 -4.14 -47.92 -31.28
N MET A 185 -4.59 -48.43 -30.13
CA MET A 185 -5.99 -48.87 -29.92
C MET A 185 -7.00 -47.73 -29.70
N LYS A 186 -6.54 -46.47 -29.59
CA LYS A 186 -7.38 -45.29 -29.36
C LYS A 186 -7.52 -44.38 -30.58
N MET A 187 -6.91 -44.73 -31.71
CA MET A 187 -7.28 -44.19 -33.04
C MET A 187 -8.28 -45.12 -33.71
#